data_AF-A0AA96LED6-F1
#
_entry.id   AF-A0AA96LED6-F1
#
_cell.length_a   1.000
_cell.length_b   1.000
_cell.length_c   1.000
_cell.angle_alpha   90.00
_cell.angle_beta   90.00
_cell.angle_gamma   90.00
#
_symmetry.space_group_name_H-M   'P 1'
#
loop_
_entity.id
_entity.type
_entity.pdbx_description
1 polymer ?
#
loop_
_entity_poly.entity_id
_entity_poly.type
_entity_poly.pdbx_seq_one_letter_code
_entity_poly.pdbx_strand_id
1 'polypeptide(L)'
;MLIEIFVGLLLGIVLVLLVRKYKQEGWLYSAVLVSLPLIYVTYALVIGDFSTAVKELLVGGPFLIGGFWCLMFRVPMSARITGILWLMHALFDVAHGLLFVNHGVPEWYPLFCGAVDTVIGSYLVLSKIFARRLI
;
A
#
# COMPACT_ATOMS: atom_id res chain seq x y z
N MET A 1 -1.14 -0.66 20.11
CA MET A 1 -1.49 -1.73 19.14
C MET A 1 -2.95 -1.73 18.68
N LEU A 2 -3.96 -1.71 19.58
CA LEU A 2 -5.38 -1.79 19.16
C LEU A 2 -5.86 -0.50 18.47
N ILE A 3 -5.36 0.66 18.90
CA ILE A 3 -5.80 1.97 18.40
C ILE A 3 -5.33 2.17 16.95
N GLU A 4 -4.08 1.81 16.65
CA GLU A 4 -3.42 1.87 15.36
C GLU A 4 -4.19 1.06 14.32
N ILE A 5 -4.57 -0.18 14.69
CA ILE A 5 -5.40 -1.05 13.85
C ILE A 5 -6.78 -0.42 13.65
N PHE A 6 -7.45 0.01 14.73
CA PHE A 6 -8.79 0.58 14.63
C PHE A 6 -8.83 1.84 13.74
N VAL A 7 -7.86 2.75 13.94
CA VAL A 7 -7.71 3.97 13.15
C VAL A 7 -7.37 3.64 11.70
N GLY A 8 -6.48 2.68 11.46
CA GLY A 8 -6.13 2.22 10.11
C GLY A 8 -7.33 1.59 9.37
N LEU A 9 -8.09 0.72 10.04
CA LEU A 9 -9.31 0.13 9.49
C LEU A 9 -10.34 1.21 9.14
N LEU A 10 -10.59 2.15 10.08
CA LEU A 10 -11.54 3.24 9.87
C LEU A 10 -11.11 4.13 8.69
N LEU A 11 -9.83 4.50 8.63
CA LEU A 11 -9.29 5.30 7.54
C LEU A 11 -9.40 4.56 6.21
N GLY A 12 -9.04 3.27 6.15
CA GLY A 12 -9.18 2.46 4.95
C GLY A 12 -10.62 2.43 4.41
N ILE A 13 -11.61 2.29 5.30
CA ILE A 13 -13.04 2.33 4.93
C ILE A 13 -13.40 3.71 4.38
N VAL A 14 -13.01 4.79 5.07
CA VAL A 14 -13.28 6.16 4.64
C VAL A 14 -12.66 6.44 3.28
N LEU A 15 -11.40 6.03 3.05
CA LEU A 15 -10.72 6.18 1.76
C LEU A 15 -11.48 5.45 0.66
N VAL A 16 -11.85 4.19 0.85
CA VAL A 16 -12.65 3.44 -0.14
C VAL A 16 -13.96 4.18 -0.48
N LEU A 17 -14.68 4.67 0.52
CA LEU A 17 -15.93 5.42 0.31
C LEU A 17 -15.70 6.73 -0.47
N LEU A 18 -14.64 7.48 -0.15
CA LEU A 18 -14.30 8.72 -0.84
C LEU A 18 -13.88 8.48 -2.30
N VAL A 19 -13.01 7.50 -2.54
CA VAL A 19 -12.55 7.17 -3.90
C VAL A 19 -13.71 6.75 -4.79
N ARG A 20 -14.66 5.97 -4.24
CA ARG A 20 -15.91 5.61 -4.92
C ARG A 20 -16.79 6.82 -5.19
N LYS A 21 -17.00 7.69 -4.19
CA LYS A 21 -17.82 8.90 -4.32
C LYS A 21 -17.32 9.79 -5.47
N TYR A 22 -16.01 9.94 -5.61
CA TYR A 22 -15.39 10.76 -6.66
C TYR A 22 -15.03 9.99 -7.94
N LYS A 23 -15.37 8.70 -8.03
CA LYS A 23 -15.11 7.84 -9.20
C LYS A 23 -13.62 7.78 -9.60
N GLN A 24 -12.72 7.87 -8.63
CA GLN A 24 -11.25 7.88 -8.84
C GLN A 24 -10.61 6.49 -8.72
N GLU A 25 -11.42 5.43 -8.68
CA GLU A 25 -10.97 4.06 -8.43
C GLU A 25 -9.94 3.58 -9.48
N GLY A 26 -10.02 4.09 -10.71
CA GLY A 26 -9.25 3.57 -11.85
C GLY A 26 -7.74 3.75 -11.77
N TRP A 27 -7.25 4.68 -10.94
CA TRP A 27 -5.81 5.00 -10.87
C TRP A 27 -5.33 5.22 -9.44
N LEU A 28 -6.16 5.78 -8.55
CA LEU A 28 -5.70 6.27 -7.26
C LEU A 28 -5.13 5.15 -6.38
N TYR A 29 -5.75 3.96 -6.39
CA TYR A 29 -5.24 2.83 -5.61
C TYR A 29 -3.85 2.37 -6.06
N SER A 30 -3.55 2.42 -7.36
CA SER A 30 -2.22 2.08 -7.89
C SER A 30 -1.21 3.20 -7.60
N ALA A 31 -1.63 4.46 -7.69
CA ALA A 31 -0.77 5.60 -7.38
C ALA A 31 -0.35 5.62 -5.90
N VAL A 32 -1.29 5.38 -4.99
CA VAL A 32 -0.99 5.32 -3.55
C VAL A 32 -0.11 4.10 -3.24
N LEU A 33 -0.35 2.95 -3.86
CA LEU A 33 0.51 1.76 -3.70
C LEU A 33 1.98 2.06 -4.03
N VAL A 34 2.23 2.85 -5.09
CA VAL A 34 3.60 3.29 -5.45
C VAL A 34 4.21 4.18 -4.37
N SER A 35 3.41 5.00 -3.67
CA SER A 35 3.93 5.88 -2.63
C SER A 35 4.34 5.15 -1.33
N LEU A 36 3.73 3.99 -1.02
CA LEU A 36 3.97 3.28 0.25
C LEU A 36 5.46 2.98 0.51
N PRO A 37 6.18 2.28 -0.38
CA PRO A 37 7.61 2.00 -0.16
C PRO A 37 8.47 3.27 -0.13
N LEU A 38 8.07 4.34 -0.82
CA LEU A 38 8.80 5.62 -0.79
C LEU A 38 8.70 6.30 0.58
N ILE A 39 7.61 6.09 1.32
CA ILE A 39 7.47 6.58 2.69
C ILE A 39 8.49 5.89 3.60
N TYR A 40 8.62 4.56 3.51
CA TYR A 40 9.62 3.79 4.26
C TYR A 40 11.07 4.19 3.94
N VAL A 41 11.38 4.37 2.65
CA VAL A 41 12.67 4.93 2.21
C VAL A 41 12.90 6.30 2.83
N THR A 42 11.89 7.18 2.82
CA THR A 42 12.00 8.54 3.36
C THR A 42 12.27 8.52 4.86
N TYR A 43 11.63 7.63 5.62
CA TYR A 43 11.91 7.48 7.06
C TYR A 43 13.38 7.15 7.33
N ALA A 44 13.98 6.23 6.57
CA ALA A 44 15.40 5.91 6.68
C ALA A 44 16.30 7.08 6.29
N LEU A 45 15.96 7.79 5.20
CA LEU A 45 16.74 8.94 4.71
C LEU A 45 16.74 10.12 5.69
N VAL A 46 15.62 10.39 6.39
CA VAL A 46 15.51 11.50 7.36
C VAL A 46 16.51 11.35 8.51
N ILE A 47 16.82 10.13 8.91
CA ILE A 47 17.82 9.84 9.96
C ILE A 47 19.22 9.56 9.39
N GLY A 48 19.41 9.71 8.07
CA GLY A 48 20.69 9.50 7.40
C GLY A 48 21.11 8.04 7.21
N ASP A 49 20.20 7.07 7.38
CA ASP A 49 20.51 5.65 7.19
C ASP A 49 20.28 5.19 5.74
N PHE A 50 21.27 5.47 4.89
CA PHE A 50 21.24 5.10 3.48
C PHE A 50 21.25 3.58 3.26
N SER A 51 21.86 2.79 4.16
CA SER A 51 21.90 1.34 4.02
C SER A 51 20.50 0.74 4.16
N THR A 52 19.76 1.20 5.16
CA THR A 52 18.37 0.78 5.36
C THR A 52 17.46 1.35 4.27
N ALA A 53 17.67 2.58 3.81
CA ALA A 53 16.92 3.13 2.69
C ALA A 53 17.02 2.26 1.42
N VAL A 54 18.20 1.72 1.11
CA VAL A 54 18.36 0.77 -0.01
C VAL A 54 17.61 -0.54 0.25
N LYS A 55 17.62 -1.08 1.48
CA LYS A 55 16.85 -2.28 1.82
C LYS A 55 15.34 -2.06 1.66
N GLU A 56 14.83 -0.92 2.14
CA GLU A 56 13.43 -0.52 1.96
C GLU A 56 13.07 -0.41 0.48
N LEU A 57 13.95 0.15 -0.35
CA LEU A 57 13.73 0.24 -1.79
C LEU A 57 13.74 -1.14 -2.47
N LEU A 58 14.65 -2.04 -2.06
CA LEU A 58 14.75 -3.39 -2.62
C LEU A 58 13.52 -4.23 -2.29
N VAL A 59 13.09 -4.24 -1.02
CA VAL A 59 11.89 -4.98 -0.59
C VAL A 59 10.61 -4.29 -1.06
N GLY A 60 10.63 -2.96 -1.15
CA GLY A 60 9.54 -2.15 -1.69
C GLY A 60 9.40 -2.20 -3.22
N GLY A 61 10.44 -2.69 -3.92
CA GLY A 61 10.53 -2.73 -5.37
C GLY A 61 9.34 -3.41 -6.08
N PRO A 62 8.86 -4.58 -5.64
CA PRO A 62 7.68 -5.22 -6.22
C PRO A 62 6.42 -4.33 -6.18
N PHE A 63 6.20 -3.56 -5.11
CA PHE A 63 5.06 -2.65 -5.00
C PHE A 63 5.21 -1.42 -5.91
N LEU A 64 6.42 -0.85 -5.99
CA LEU A 64 6.74 0.23 -6.92
C LEU A 64 6.49 -0.19 -8.37
N ILE A 65 7.12 -1.29 -8.78
CA ILE A 65 7.06 -1.76 -10.16
C ILE A 65 5.64 -2.21 -10.51
N GLY A 66 5.01 -3.01 -9.66
CA GLY A 66 3.66 -3.52 -9.89
C GLY A 66 2.59 -2.42 -9.89
N GLY A 67 2.68 -1.48 -8.94
CA GLY A 67 1.80 -0.30 -8.88
C GLY A 67 1.98 0.60 -10.09
N PHE A 68 3.22 0.92 -10.47
CA PHE A 68 3.51 1.75 -11.64
C PHE A 68 3.06 1.07 -12.93
N TRP A 69 3.25 -0.24 -13.05
CA TRP A 69 2.78 -1.02 -14.19
C TRP A 69 1.26 -0.96 -14.33
N CYS A 70 0.53 -1.16 -13.23
CA CYS A 70 -0.94 -1.07 -13.22
C CYS A 70 -1.47 0.35 -13.39
N LEU A 71 -0.67 1.37 -13.07
CA LEU A 71 -1.01 2.78 -13.24
C LEU A 71 -0.82 3.25 -14.68
N MET A 72 0.30 2.89 -15.31
CA MET A 72 0.70 3.41 -16.62
C MET A 72 0.14 2.60 -17.80
N PHE A 73 -0.09 1.30 -17.60
CA PHE A 73 -0.54 0.40 -18.66
C PHE A 73 -1.98 -0.07 -18.43
N ARG A 74 -2.70 -0.34 -19.52
CA ARG A 74 -4.05 -0.92 -19.48
C ARG A 74 -4.00 -2.42 -19.19
N VAL A 75 -3.64 -2.77 -17.97
CA VAL A 75 -3.46 -4.17 -17.55
C VAL A 75 -4.83 -4.81 -17.28
N PRO A 76 -5.16 -5.95 -17.92
CA PRO A 76 -6.37 -6.67 -17.57
C PRO A 76 -6.28 -7.13 -16.11
N MET A 77 -7.39 -7.03 -15.38
CA MET A 77 -7.44 -7.34 -13.94
C MET A 77 -6.54 -6.46 -13.07
N SER A 78 -6.14 -5.25 -13.52
CA SER A 78 -5.32 -4.31 -12.75
C SER A 78 -5.80 -4.12 -11.31
N ALA A 79 -7.11 -3.98 -11.09
CA ALA A 79 -7.67 -3.85 -9.76
C ALA A 79 -7.35 -5.05 -8.84
N ARG A 80 -7.43 -6.29 -9.34
CA ARG A 80 -7.10 -7.48 -8.53
C ARG A 80 -5.60 -7.57 -8.26
N ILE A 81 -4.77 -7.25 -9.26
CA ILE A 81 -3.30 -7.24 -9.12
C ILE A 81 -2.90 -6.19 -8.07
N THR A 82 -3.38 -4.95 -8.22
CA THR A 82 -3.18 -3.88 -7.23
C THR A 82 -3.67 -4.34 -5.86
N GLY A 83 -4.87 -4.92 -5.75
CA GLY A 83 -5.41 -5.42 -4.48
C GLY A 83 -4.55 -6.49 -3.81
N ILE A 84 -4.01 -7.44 -4.57
CA ILE A 84 -3.07 -8.46 -4.06
C ILE A 84 -1.78 -7.79 -3.56
N LEU A 85 -1.24 -6.82 -4.31
CA LEU A 85 -0.04 -6.09 -3.90
C LEU A 85 -0.26 -5.29 -2.62
N TRP A 86 -1.44 -4.68 -2.42
CA TRP A 86 -1.81 -4.06 -1.15
C TRP A 86 -1.83 -5.09 0.00
N LEU A 87 -2.43 -6.28 -0.20
CA LEU A 87 -2.43 -7.31 0.84
C LEU A 87 -1.03 -7.87 1.13
N MET A 88 -0.18 -7.98 0.11
CA MET A 88 1.23 -8.34 0.30
C MET A 88 2.01 -7.24 1.04
N HIS A 89 1.68 -5.96 0.82
CA HIS A 89 2.26 -4.86 1.58
C HIS A 89 1.79 -4.89 3.05
N ALA A 90 0.51 -5.18 3.30
CA ALA A 90 0.02 -5.40 4.67
C ALA A 90 0.77 -6.53 5.39
N LEU A 91 1.08 -7.62 4.68
CA LEU A 91 1.90 -8.70 5.23
C LEU A 91 3.34 -8.26 5.48
N PHE A 92 3.91 -7.46 4.58
CA PHE A 92 5.23 -6.84 4.75
C PHE A 92 5.26 -5.97 6.01
N ASP A 93 4.25 -5.12 6.25
CA ASP A 93 4.17 -4.28 7.44
C ASP A 93 4.20 -5.09 8.75
N VAL A 94 3.51 -6.23 8.78
CA VAL A 94 3.53 -7.14 9.94
C VAL A 94 4.87 -7.85 10.09
N ALA A 95 5.51 -8.22 8.98
CA ALA A 95 6.79 -8.90 8.94
C ALA A 95 8.01 -7.96 8.97
N HIS A 96 7.80 -6.64 8.93
CA HIS A 96 8.84 -5.64 8.68
C HIS A 96 10.03 -5.79 9.64
N GLY A 97 9.74 -5.81 10.94
CA GLY A 97 10.75 -5.96 11.99
C GLY A 97 11.49 -7.31 11.98
N LEU A 98 11.00 -8.32 11.26
CA LEU A 98 11.69 -9.60 11.07
C LEU A 98 12.67 -9.57 9.89
N LEU A 99 12.45 -8.68 8.91
CA LEU A 99 13.30 -8.55 7.72
C LEU A 99 14.54 -7.71 8.04
N PHE A 100 14.33 -6.53 8.64
CA PHE A 100 15.38 -5.64 9.14
C PHE A 100 14.76 -4.53 9.99
N VAL A 101 15.58 -3.79 10.74
CA VAL A 101 15.13 -2.68 11.59
C VAL A 101 15.37 -1.36 10.88
N ASN A 102 14.33 -0.52 10.80
CA ASN A 102 14.41 0.86 10.33
C ASN A 102 14.08 1.81 11.48
N HIS A 103 15.11 2.39 12.10
CA HIS A 103 14.96 3.30 13.25
C HIS A 103 14.25 4.61 12.92
N GLY A 104 14.08 4.94 11.63
CA GLY A 104 13.35 6.13 11.21
C GLY A 104 11.83 5.92 11.18
N VAL A 105 11.36 4.66 11.14
CA VAL A 105 9.94 4.34 11.09
C VAL A 105 9.37 4.42 12.52
N PRO A 106 8.31 5.21 12.75
CA PRO A 106 7.63 5.21 14.03
C PRO A 106 7.03 3.83 14.34
N GLU A 107 7.15 3.36 15.58
CA GLU A 107 6.71 2.01 15.98
C GLU A 107 5.24 1.71 15.68
N TRP A 108 4.37 2.74 15.68
CA TRP A 108 2.94 2.61 15.42
C TRP A 108 2.61 2.50 13.91
N TYR A 109 3.51 2.94 13.03
CA TYR A 109 3.23 3.14 11.61
C TYR A 109 2.98 1.83 10.85
N PRO A 110 3.79 0.75 10.99
CA PRO A 110 3.57 -0.47 10.23
C PRO A 110 2.20 -1.11 10.51
N LEU A 111 1.81 -1.24 11.78
CA LEU A 111 0.51 -1.81 12.13
C LEU A 111 -0.67 -0.97 11.62
N PHE A 112 -0.54 0.36 11.68
CA PHE A 112 -1.53 1.27 11.13
C PHE A 112 -1.64 1.14 9.60
N CYS A 113 -0.50 1.15 8.89
CA CYS A 113 -0.43 1.02 7.44
C CYS A 113 -1.03 -0.33 7.00
N GLY A 114 -0.58 -1.43 7.60
CA GLY A 114 -1.08 -2.77 7.28
C GLY A 114 -2.58 -2.93 7.50
N ALA A 115 -3.18 -2.21 8.46
CA ALA A 115 -4.63 -2.18 8.64
C ALA A 115 -5.37 -1.42 7.53
N VAL A 116 -4.85 -0.26 7.09
CA VAL A 116 -5.38 0.47 5.91
C VAL A 116 -5.29 -0.42 4.67
N ASP A 117 -4.13 -1.03 4.47
CA ASP A 117 -3.82 -1.86 3.32
C ASP A 117 -4.70 -3.09 3.22
N THR A 118 -4.97 -3.72 4.37
CA THR A 118 -5.87 -4.87 4.46
C THR A 118 -7.27 -4.50 3.96
N VAL A 119 -7.80 -3.33 4.36
CA VAL A 119 -9.13 -2.87 3.91
C VAL A 119 -9.14 -2.61 2.41
N ILE A 120 -8.17 -1.84 1.90
CA ILE A 120 -8.11 -1.46 0.49
C ILE A 120 -7.87 -2.69 -0.39
N GLY A 121 -6.90 -3.53 -0.03
CA GLY A 121 -6.57 -4.75 -0.75
C GLY A 121 -7.74 -5.73 -0.81
N SER A 122 -8.41 -5.95 0.33
CA SER A 122 -9.61 -6.81 0.39
C SER A 122 -10.74 -6.25 -0.46
N TYR A 123 -10.99 -4.93 -0.40
CA TYR A 123 -11.99 -4.28 -1.23
C TYR A 123 -11.72 -4.53 -2.71
N LEU A 124 -10.49 -4.28 -3.17
CA LEU A 124 -10.12 -4.42 -4.59
C LEU A 124 -10.24 -5.85 -5.09
N VAL A 125 -9.74 -6.83 -4.33
CA VAL A 125 -9.78 -8.25 -4.68
C VAL A 125 -11.23 -8.77 -4.75
N LEU A 126 -12.08 -8.38 -3.81
CA LEU A 126 -13.46 -8.85 -3.71
C LEU A 126 -14.42 -8.05 -4.60
N SER A 127 -14.06 -6.83 -4.98
CA SER A 127 -14.92 -5.98 -5.81
C SER A 127 -15.12 -6.59 -7.20
N LYS A 128 -16.39 -6.73 -7.60
CA LYS A 128 -16.77 -7.04 -8.99
C LYS A 128 -16.85 -5.78 -9.87
N ILE A 129 -16.65 -4.61 -9.26
CA ILE A 129 -16.91 -3.29 -9.83
C ILE A 129 -15.98 -3.02 -11.04
N PHE A 130 -14.79 -3.61 -11.06
CA PHE A 130 -13.82 -3.43 -12.14
C PHE A 130 -14.01 -4.30 -13.38
N ALA A 131 -14.93 -5.27 -13.36
CA ALA A 131 -15.21 -6.09 -14.54
C ALA A 131 -15.94 -5.33 -15.67
N ARG A 132 -16.35 -4.06 -15.45
CA ARG A 132 -17.23 -3.32 -16.37
C ARG A 132 -16.71 -1.95 -16.83
N ARG A 133 -15.48 -1.54 -16.52
CA ARG A 133 -14.93 -0.23 -16.96
C ARG A 133 -13.47 -0.30 -17.43
N LEU A 134 -13.21 -1.23 -18.33
CA LEU A 134 -12.11 -1.13 -19.30
C LEU A 134 -12.75 -1.12 -20.69
N ILE A 135 -13.49 -0.04 -20.99
CA ILE A 135 -13.84 0.40 -22.34
C ILE A 135 -13.62 1.90 -22.36
#